data_AF-A0A2G9S7J8-F1
#
_entry.id   AF-A0A2G9S7J8-F1
#
_cell.length_a   1.000
_cell.length_b   1.000
_cell.length_c   1.000
_cell.angle_alpha   90.00
_cell.angle_beta   90.00
_cell.angle_gamma   90.00
#
_symmetry.space_group_name_H-M   'P 1'
#
loop_
_entity.id
_entity.type
_entity.pdbx_description
1 polymer ?
#
loop_
_entity_poly.entity_id
_entity_poly.type
_entity_poly.pdbx_seq_one_letter_code
_entity_poly.pdbx_strand_id
1 'polypeptide(L)'
;MRRFTLSTLRNFGMGKRSLEERVQEEAKCLAEEFRKKEGAQFDPTFLLSLAVSNITCSIFFNERFDYEDKEFLSMLALIKEAFRIVTSPWAQIFELAPNFFMYLPGSHHTVFKIFDKVNEFMMKKITMHEETLDENCPRDYIDCFLIKMREEKDNLNTEFNLNNLLVNVMNLFFAGTETSGTTLTYSLLILLKYPDVR
;
A
#
# COMPACT_ATOMS: atom_id res chain seq x y z
N MET A 1 18.59 4.52 -0.86
CA MET A 1 17.10 4.39 -0.96
C MET A 1 16.27 5.49 -0.27
N ARG A 2 16.28 5.63 1.06
CA ARG A 2 15.37 6.55 1.81
C ARG A 2 15.31 7.99 1.27
N ARG A 3 16.47 8.59 0.96
CA ARG A 3 16.55 9.97 0.44
C ARG A 3 15.83 10.13 -0.90
N PHE A 4 16.02 9.17 -1.80
CA PHE A 4 15.32 9.13 -3.09
C PHE A 4 13.82 9.06 -2.84
N THR A 5 13.37 8.11 -2.02
CA THR A 5 11.95 7.91 -1.76
C THR A 5 11.26 9.14 -1.20
N LEU A 6 11.83 9.79 -0.19
CA LEU A 6 11.26 11.01 0.39
C LEU A 6 11.22 12.17 -0.62
N SER A 7 12.25 12.30 -1.45
CA SER A 7 12.28 13.33 -2.50
C SER A 7 11.17 13.09 -3.53
N THR A 8 11.00 11.85 -3.97
CA THR A 8 9.99 11.46 -4.96
C THR A 8 8.58 11.62 -4.41
N LEU A 9 8.31 11.18 -3.18
CA LEU A 9 7.01 11.39 -2.52
C LEU A 9 6.64 12.87 -2.41
N ARG A 10 7.61 13.73 -2.05
CA ARG A 10 7.41 15.18 -2.00
C ARG A 10 7.13 15.77 -3.39
N ASN A 11 7.72 15.21 -4.45
CA ASN A 11 7.45 15.63 -5.82
C ASN A 11 6.01 15.28 -6.24
N PHE A 12 5.53 14.08 -5.91
CA PHE A 12 4.16 13.62 -6.20
C PHE A 12 3.07 14.12 -5.23
N GLY A 13 3.41 15.11 -4.40
CA GLY A 13 2.42 15.88 -3.67
C GLY A 13 2.42 15.69 -2.16
N MET A 14 3.29 14.84 -1.60
CA MET A 14 3.40 14.73 -0.14
C MET A 14 3.77 16.11 0.44
N GLY A 15 2.86 16.67 1.24
CA GLY A 15 2.97 18.03 1.79
C GLY A 15 2.64 19.16 0.82
N LYS A 16 1.95 18.88 -0.29
CA LYS A 16 1.49 19.87 -1.29
C LYS A 16 0.00 19.72 -1.58
N ARG A 17 -0.59 20.76 -2.17
CA ARG A 17 -2.02 20.82 -2.57
C ARG A 17 -2.45 19.69 -3.51
N SER A 18 -1.55 19.17 -4.35
CA SER A 18 -1.89 18.08 -5.27
C SER A 18 -2.27 16.77 -4.56
N LEU A 19 -1.69 16.46 -3.40
CA LEU A 19 -2.12 15.31 -2.61
C LEU A 19 -3.42 15.59 -1.87
N GLU A 20 -3.63 16.82 -1.41
CA GLU A 20 -4.90 17.24 -0.80
C GLU A 20 -6.06 17.03 -1.77
N GLU A 21 -5.90 17.41 -3.04
CA GLU A 21 -6.92 17.23 -4.08
C GLU A 21 -7.25 15.74 -4.29
N ARG A 22 -6.24 14.86 -4.32
CA ARG A 22 -6.44 13.40 -4.40
C ARG A 22 -7.16 12.82 -3.19
N VAL A 23 -6.82 13.32 -1.99
CA VAL A 23 -7.50 12.92 -0.75
C VAL A 23 -8.96 13.38 -0.74
N GLN A 24 -9.23 14.60 -1.21
CA GLN A 24 -10.60 15.13 -1.32
C GLN A 24 -11.42 14.36 -2.36
N GLU A 25 -10.82 13.99 -3.49
CA GLU A 25 -11.47 13.15 -4.50
C GLU A 25 -11.85 11.79 -3.92
N GLU A 26 -10.90 11.11 -3.27
CA GLU A 26 -11.17 9.79 -2.70
C GLU A 26 -12.18 9.85 -1.54
N ALA A 27 -12.17 10.93 -0.76
CA ALA A 27 -13.17 11.15 0.28
C ALA A 27 -14.59 11.29 -0.30
N LYS A 28 -14.75 11.91 -1.48
CA LYS A 28 -16.05 11.97 -2.17
C LYS A 28 -16.50 10.59 -2.60
N CYS A 29 -15.61 9.80 -3.20
CA CYS A 29 -15.92 8.43 -3.61
C CYS A 29 -16.32 7.55 -2.42
N LEU A 30 -15.57 7.63 -1.31
CA LEU A 30 -15.90 6.90 -0.09
C LEU A 30 -17.28 7.32 0.48
N ALA A 31 -17.60 8.61 0.43
CA ALA A 31 -18.90 9.10 0.88
C ALA A 31 -20.06 8.59 0.00
N GLU A 32 -19.83 8.44 -1.31
CA GLU A 32 -20.80 7.81 -2.22
C GLU A 32 -21.02 6.34 -1.88
N GLU A 33 -19.96 5.60 -1.60
CA GLU A 33 -20.05 4.19 -1.17
C GLU A 33 -20.78 4.02 0.16
N PHE A 34 -20.60 4.94 1.10
CA PHE A 34 -21.38 4.95 2.34
C PHE A 34 -22.84 5.27 2.08
N ARG A 35 -23.14 6.18 1.15
CA ARG A 35 -24.53 6.52 0.78
C ARG A 35 -25.26 5.34 0.15
N LYS A 36 -24.57 4.52 -0.66
CA LYS A 36 -25.11 3.28 -1.24
C LYS A 36 -25.55 2.24 -0.19
N LYS A 37 -25.12 2.37 1.07
CA LYS A 37 -25.58 1.48 2.16
C LYS A 37 -26.94 1.86 2.73
N GLU A 38 -27.52 3.00 2.32
CA GLU A 38 -28.89 3.42 2.65
C GLU A 38 -29.23 3.38 4.15
N GLY A 39 -28.24 3.65 5.00
CA GLY A 39 -28.41 3.63 6.47
C GLY A 39 -28.44 2.23 7.09
N ALA A 40 -28.23 1.17 6.32
CA ALA A 40 -28.08 -0.19 6.83
C ALA A 40 -26.81 -0.31 7.71
N GLN A 41 -26.81 -1.26 8.64
CA GLN A 41 -25.61 -1.60 9.40
C GLN A 41 -24.60 -2.31 8.49
N PHE A 42 -23.36 -1.85 8.49
CA PHE A 42 -22.27 -2.45 7.73
C PHE A 42 -20.92 -2.28 8.45
N ASP A 43 -19.94 -3.10 8.09
CA ASP A 43 -18.55 -2.95 8.53
C ASP A 43 -17.80 -1.97 7.62
N PRO A 44 -17.37 -0.78 8.10
CA PRO A 44 -16.67 0.20 7.29
C PRO A 44 -15.18 -0.12 7.10
N THR A 45 -14.62 -1.07 7.85
CA THR A 45 -13.16 -1.32 7.91
C THR A 45 -12.56 -1.51 6.53
N PHE A 46 -13.20 -2.33 5.70
CA PHE A 46 -12.67 -2.67 4.38
C PHE A 46 -12.79 -1.50 3.39
N LEU A 47 -13.89 -0.73 3.43
CA LEU A 47 -14.08 0.45 2.59
C LEU A 47 -13.07 1.57 2.94
N LEU A 48 -12.78 1.75 4.23
CA LEU A 48 -11.77 2.72 4.68
C LEU A 48 -10.37 2.32 4.22
N SER A 49 -10.00 1.05 4.39
CA SER A 49 -8.72 0.53 3.88
C SER A 49 -8.63 0.72 2.36
N LEU A 50 -9.72 0.52 1.63
CA LEU A 50 -9.74 0.68 0.17
C LEU A 50 -9.55 2.13 -0.27
N ALA A 51 -10.24 3.08 0.38
CA ALA A 51 -10.05 4.50 0.15
C ALA A 51 -8.59 4.93 0.38
N VAL A 52 -8.02 4.54 1.53
CA VAL A 52 -6.60 4.83 1.83
C VAL A 52 -5.67 4.18 0.80
N SER A 53 -5.96 2.93 0.40
CA SER A 53 -5.18 2.23 -0.61
C SER A 53 -5.20 2.95 -1.95
N ASN A 54 -6.34 3.50 -2.36
CA ASN A 54 -6.46 4.26 -3.61
C ASN A 54 -5.63 5.55 -3.60
N ILE A 55 -5.62 6.28 -2.48
CA ILE A 55 -4.72 7.45 -2.32
C ILE A 55 -3.27 7.01 -2.48
N THR A 56 -2.91 5.89 -1.84
CA THR A 56 -1.56 5.30 -1.88
C THR A 56 -1.21 4.86 -3.32
N CYS A 57 -2.09 4.14 -4.01
CA CYS A 57 -1.96 3.73 -5.41
C CYS A 57 -1.81 4.90 -6.37
N SER A 58 -2.53 6.00 -6.15
CA SER A 58 -2.41 7.17 -7.01
C SER A 58 -0.99 7.74 -7.00
N ILE A 59 -0.25 7.60 -5.89
CA ILE A 59 1.12 8.10 -5.75
C ILE A 59 2.13 7.13 -6.39
N PHE A 60 1.88 5.82 -6.29
CA PHE A 60 2.84 4.79 -6.70
C PHE A 60 2.65 4.25 -8.11
N PHE A 61 1.41 4.20 -8.60
CA PHE A 61 1.04 3.63 -9.90
C PHE A 61 0.34 4.63 -10.83
N ASN A 62 0.15 5.87 -10.35
CA ASN A 62 -0.71 6.87 -10.99
C ASN A 62 -2.11 6.32 -11.36
N GLU A 63 -2.62 5.39 -10.55
CA GLU A 63 -3.84 4.63 -10.83
C GLU A 63 -4.74 4.62 -9.61
N ARG A 64 -6.05 4.69 -9.85
CA ARG A 64 -7.10 4.51 -8.86
C ARG A 64 -7.91 3.28 -9.25
N PHE A 65 -8.11 2.37 -8.30
CA PHE A 65 -8.88 1.16 -8.51
C PHE A 65 -10.36 1.39 -8.20
N ASP A 66 -11.20 0.70 -8.96
CA ASP A 66 -12.62 0.63 -8.66
C ASP A 66 -12.84 -0.11 -7.33
N TYR A 67 -13.87 0.28 -6.58
CA TYR A 67 -14.26 -0.36 -5.33
C TYR A 67 -14.79 -1.79 -5.55
N GLU A 68 -15.09 -2.15 -6.79
CA GLU A 68 -15.51 -3.48 -7.22
C GLU A 68 -14.41 -4.28 -7.94
N ASP A 69 -13.19 -3.72 -8.08
CA ASP A 69 -12.08 -4.40 -8.75
C ASP A 69 -11.63 -5.66 -8.00
N LYS A 70 -11.93 -6.84 -8.55
CA LYS A 70 -11.69 -8.12 -7.87
C LYS A 70 -10.21 -8.41 -7.60
N GLU A 71 -9.31 -7.95 -8.48
CA GLU A 71 -7.87 -8.19 -8.32
C GLU A 71 -7.36 -7.34 -7.14
N PHE A 72 -7.75 -6.07 -7.09
CA PHE A 72 -7.39 -5.14 -6.02
C PHE A 72 -8.00 -5.52 -4.67
N LEU A 73 -9.29 -5.87 -4.65
CA LEU A 73 -9.98 -6.33 -3.44
C LEU A 73 -9.30 -7.60 -2.87
N SER A 74 -8.88 -8.52 -3.74
CA SER A 74 -8.16 -9.73 -3.33
C SER A 74 -6.79 -9.39 -2.74
N MET A 75 -6.03 -8.49 -3.37
CA MET A 75 -4.74 -8.03 -2.85
C MET A 75 -4.89 -7.36 -1.47
N LEU A 76 -5.88 -6.48 -1.32
CA LEU A 76 -6.12 -5.78 -0.06
C LEU A 76 -6.51 -6.75 1.07
N ALA A 77 -7.34 -7.75 0.76
CA ALA A 77 -7.69 -8.79 1.72
C ALA A 77 -6.47 -9.62 2.16
N LEU A 78 -5.55 -9.93 1.25
CA LEU A 78 -4.30 -10.62 1.56
C LEU A 78 -3.42 -9.77 2.49
N ILE A 79 -3.29 -8.47 2.21
CA ILE A 79 -2.51 -7.54 3.04
C ILE A 79 -3.08 -7.43 4.46
N LYS A 80 -4.39 -7.31 4.60
CA LYS A 80 -5.06 -7.30 5.91
C LYS A 80 -4.81 -8.59 6.69
N GLU A 81 -4.84 -9.74 6.00
CA GLU A 81 -4.52 -11.03 6.62
C GLU A 81 -3.04 -11.13 7.03
N ALA A 82 -2.12 -10.65 6.19
CA ALA A 82 -0.71 -10.56 6.55
C ALA A 82 -0.52 -9.69 7.80
N PHE A 83 -1.15 -8.51 7.85
CA PHE A 83 -1.11 -7.61 9.00
C PHE A 83 -1.59 -8.32 10.28
N ARG A 84 -2.75 -8.99 10.21
CA ARG A 84 -3.30 -9.77 11.33
C ARG A 84 -2.32 -10.82 11.87
N ILE A 85 -1.60 -11.50 10.97
CA ILE A 85 -0.64 -12.53 11.35
C ILE A 85 0.63 -11.90 11.94
N VAL A 86 1.21 -10.86 11.33
CA VAL A 86 2.45 -10.24 11.83
C VAL A 86 2.25 -9.53 13.17
N THR A 87 1.04 -9.07 13.48
CA THR A 87 0.70 -8.52 14.80
C THR A 87 0.30 -9.58 15.84
N SER A 88 0.29 -10.87 15.47
CA SER A 88 -0.13 -11.94 16.38
C SER A 88 0.94 -12.29 17.43
N PRO A 89 0.57 -12.86 18.60
CA PRO A 89 1.54 -13.34 19.58
C PRO A 89 2.51 -14.37 19.00
N TRP A 90 2.07 -15.18 18.03
CA TRP A 90 2.94 -16.13 17.35
C TRP A 90 4.04 -15.45 16.54
N ALA A 91 3.73 -14.35 15.84
CA ALA A 91 4.73 -13.59 15.11
C ALA A 91 5.79 -13.00 16.07
N GLN A 92 5.37 -12.51 17.23
CA GLN A 92 6.30 -12.04 18.27
C GLN A 92 7.23 -13.16 18.77
N ILE A 93 6.72 -14.39 18.92
CA ILE A 93 7.55 -15.56 19.27
C ILE A 93 8.51 -15.91 18.13
N PHE A 94 8.04 -15.88 16.89
CA PHE A 94 8.85 -16.15 15.71
C PHE A 94 10.04 -15.17 15.61
N GLU A 95 9.82 -13.88 15.89
CA GLU A 95 10.86 -12.84 15.89
C GLU A 95 11.98 -13.08 16.91
N LEU A 96 11.72 -13.80 18.01
CA LEU A 96 12.74 -14.10 19.03
C LEU A 96 13.80 -15.09 18.54
N ALA A 97 13.42 -16.04 17.68
CA ALA A 97 14.32 -17.08 17.17
C ALA A 97 13.93 -17.55 15.77
N PRO A 98 14.02 -16.68 14.75
CA PRO A 98 13.50 -16.96 13.41
C PRO A 98 14.14 -18.21 12.79
N ASN A 99 15.45 -18.38 12.94
CA ASN A 99 16.19 -19.55 12.39
C ASN A 99 15.70 -20.89 12.96
N PHE A 100 15.20 -20.91 14.20
CA PHE A 100 14.66 -22.11 14.81
C PHE A 100 13.23 -22.36 14.34
N PHE A 101 12.38 -21.32 14.37
CA PHE A 101 10.98 -21.44 14.01
C PHE A 101 10.72 -21.56 12.50
N MET A 102 11.67 -21.18 11.64
CA MET A 102 11.56 -21.27 10.18
C MET A 102 11.23 -22.68 9.67
N TYR A 103 11.71 -23.71 10.39
CA TYR A 103 11.49 -25.11 10.02
C TYR A 103 10.25 -25.72 10.67
N LEU A 104 9.57 -24.99 11.55
CA LEU A 104 8.38 -25.46 12.26
C LEU A 104 7.10 -25.01 11.55
N PRO A 105 6.03 -25.80 11.59
CA PRO A 105 4.73 -25.35 11.06
C PRO A 105 4.25 -24.12 11.83
N GLY A 106 3.74 -23.11 11.11
CA GLY A 106 3.25 -21.90 11.74
C GLY A 106 2.70 -20.91 10.72
N SER A 107 2.03 -19.87 11.22
CA SER A 107 1.37 -18.85 10.38
C SER A 107 2.36 -18.01 9.56
N HIS A 108 3.66 -18.04 9.87
CA HIS A 108 4.70 -17.40 9.07
C HIS A 108 4.77 -17.97 7.63
N HIS A 109 4.50 -19.26 7.43
CA HIS A 109 4.40 -19.86 6.10
C HIS A 109 3.23 -19.27 5.28
N THR A 110 2.12 -18.94 5.94
CA THR A 110 0.99 -18.26 5.29
C THR A 110 1.37 -16.85 4.89
N VAL A 111 2.09 -16.12 5.74
CA VAL A 111 2.58 -14.76 5.45
C VAL A 111 3.53 -14.76 4.25
N PHE A 112 4.45 -15.72 4.16
CA PHE A 112 5.33 -15.83 2.98
C PHE A 112 4.54 -16.05 1.69
N LYS A 113 3.56 -16.96 1.69
CA LYS A 113 2.68 -17.17 0.52
C LYS A 113 1.86 -15.93 0.17
N ILE A 114 1.45 -15.14 1.16
CA ILE A 114 0.78 -13.86 0.92
C ILE A 114 1.75 -12.89 0.26
N PHE A 115 2.97 -12.74 0.79
CA PHE A 115 3.96 -11.86 0.19
C PHE A 115 4.32 -12.26 -1.24
N ASP A 116 4.40 -13.55 -1.56
CA ASP A 116 4.61 -14.02 -2.92
C ASP A 116 3.51 -13.52 -3.87
N LYS A 117 2.24 -13.67 -3.48
CA LYS A 117 1.09 -13.20 -4.29
C LYS A 117 1.05 -11.67 -4.45
N VAL A 118 1.33 -10.93 -3.38
CA VAL A 118 1.35 -9.46 -3.47
C VAL A 118 2.56 -9.01 -4.31
N ASN A 119 3.70 -9.69 -4.21
CA ASN A 119 4.86 -9.45 -5.06
C ASN A 119 4.54 -9.70 -6.54
N GLU A 120 3.82 -10.77 -6.88
CA GLU A 120 3.36 -11.04 -8.25
C GLU A 120 2.50 -9.88 -8.79
N PHE A 121 1.57 -9.36 -7.99
CA PHE A 121 0.76 -8.20 -8.35
C PHE A 121 1.61 -6.95 -8.59
N MET A 122 2.53 -6.64 -7.65
CA MET A 122 3.41 -5.47 -7.78
C MET A 122 4.35 -5.59 -8.97
N MET A 123 4.88 -6.78 -9.23
CA MET A 123 5.75 -7.04 -10.37
C MET A 123 5.00 -6.84 -11.69
N LYS A 124 3.76 -7.32 -11.81
CA LYS A 124 2.91 -7.05 -12.96
C LYS A 124 2.76 -5.54 -13.21
N LYS A 125 2.52 -4.76 -12.15
CA LYS A 125 2.43 -3.28 -12.27
C LYS A 125 3.76 -2.65 -12.67
N ILE A 126 4.89 -3.08 -12.09
CA ILE A 126 6.22 -2.59 -12.46
C ILE A 126 6.53 -2.87 -13.94
N THR A 127 6.23 -4.08 -14.44
CA THR A 127 6.43 -4.44 -15.85
C THR A 127 5.60 -3.56 -16.78
N MET A 128 4.33 -3.29 -16.45
CA MET A 128 3.49 -2.37 -17.23
C MET A 128 4.08 -0.95 -17.28
N HIS A 129 4.71 -0.49 -16.20
CA HIS A 129 5.38 0.82 -16.19
C HIS A 129 6.62 0.80 -17.06
N GLU A 130 7.43 -0.26 -17.01
CA GLU A 130 8.62 -0.42 -17.85
C GLU A 130 8.30 -0.40 -19.35
N GLU A 131 7.22 -1.07 -19.76
CA GLU A 131 6.74 -1.11 -21.16
C GLU A 131 6.28 0.26 -21.68
N THR A 132 5.79 1.12 -20.79
CA THR A 132 5.16 2.41 -21.15
C THR A 132 5.96 3.63 -20.66
N LEU A 133 7.21 3.40 -20.23
CA LEU A 133 8.03 4.43 -19.60
C LEU A 133 8.45 5.52 -20.59
N ASP A 134 8.07 6.77 -20.28
CA ASP A 134 8.62 7.98 -20.91
C ASP A 134 9.56 8.69 -19.93
N GLU A 135 10.85 8.72 -20.26
CA GLU A 135 11.89 9.33 -19.42
C GLU A 135 11.70 10.85 -19.25
N ASN A 136 11.01 11.51 -20.19
CA ASN A 136 10.77 12.95 -20.13
C ASN A 136 9.55 13.31 -19.26
N CYS A 137 8.67 12.34 -19.00
CA CYS A 137 7.41 12.56 -18.31
C CYS A 137 7.10 11.44 -17.31
N PRO A 138 7.87 11.32 -16.20
CA PRO A 138 7.61 10.30 -15.18
C PRO A 138 6.24 10.51 -14.53
N ARG A 139 5.43 9.45 -14.50
CA ARG A 139 4.03 9.49 -14.04
C ARG A 139 3.89 9.33 -12.53
N ASP A 140 4.79 8.57 -11.92
CA ASP A 140 4.72 8.15 -10.52
C ASP A 140 6.09 7.72 -9.97
N TYR A 141 6.07 7.20 -8.75
CA TYR A 141 7.23 6.67 -8.06
C TYR A 141 7.99 5.59 -8.85
N ILE A 142 7.28 4.68 -9.51
CA ILE A 142 7.90 3.56 -10.23
C ILE A 142 8.67 4.09 -11.42
N ASP A 143 8.06 4.96 -12.22
CA ASP A 143 8.75 5.59 -13.35
C ASP A 143 10.02 6.33 -12.91
N CYS A 144 9.93 7.14 -11.85
CA CYS A 144 11.11 7.83 -11.31
C CYS A 144 12.21 6.84 -10.90
N PHE A 145 11.85 5.70 -10.34
CA PHE A 145 12.82 4.68 -9.93
C PHE A 145 13.44 3.99 -11.13
N LEU A 146 12.63 3.60 -12.12
CA LEU A 146 13.10 2.97 -13.35
C LEU A 146 14.05 3.88 -14.13
N ILE A 147 13.73 5.18 -14.23
CA ILE A 147 14.65 6.18 -14.81
C ILE A 147 15.96 6.21 -14.02
N LYS A 148 15.88 6.23 -12.69
CA LYS A 148 17.07 6.24 -11.84
C LYS A 148 17.92 4.98 -11.99
N MET A 149 17.29 3.82 -12.17
CA MET A 149 17.97 2.56 -12.51
C MET A 149 18.71 2.64 -13.84
N ARG A 150 18.11 3.29 -14.86
CA ARG A 150 18.77 3.50 -16.17
C ARG A 150 19.95 4.46 -16.06
N GLU A 151 19.81 5.55 -15.30
CA GLU A 151 20.90 6.52 -15.05
C GLU A 151 22.11 5.88 -14.36
N GLU A 152 21.88 4.92 -13.47
CA GLU A 152 22.94 4.27 -12.67
C GLU A 152 23.35 2.90 -13.20
N LYS A 153 23.00 2.54 -14.45
CA LYS A 153 23.26 1.21 -15.02
C LYS A 153 24.73 0.79 -14.97
N ASP A 154 25.65 1.75 -15.12
CA ASP A 154 27.10 1.48 -15.12
C ASP A 154 27.72 1.49 -13.71
N ASN A 155 26.94 1.82 -12.67
CA ASN A 155 27.40 1.82 -11.28
C ASN A 155 27.20 0.44 -10.64
N LEU A 156 28.27 -0.34 -10.53
CA LEU A 156 28.25 -1.68 -9.91
C LEU A 156 27.82 -1.69 -8.43
N ASN A 157 27.91 -0.55 -7.75
CA ASN A 157 27.51 -0.41 -6.34
C ASN A 157 26.13 0.23 -6.18
N THR A 158 25.33 0.32 -7.26
CA THR A 158 24.02 0.97 -7.18
C THR A 158 23.03 0.19 -6.33
N GLU A 159 22.27 0.92 -5.51
CA GLU A 159 21.11 0.37 -4.81
C GLU A 159 19.86 0.33 -5.71
N PHE A 160 19.92 0.92 -6.91
CA PHE A 160 18.79 0.97 -7.83
C PHE A 160 18.77 -0.30 -8.69
N ASN A 161 18.02 -1.29 -8.23
CA ASN A 161 17.76 -2.54 -8.93
C ASN A 161 16.29 -2.95 -8.76
N LEU A 162 15.85 -3.92 -9.58
CA LEU A 162 14.45 -4.36 -9.62
C LEU A 162 13.96 -4.93 -8.28
N ASN A 163 14.82 -5.68 -7.57
CA ASN A 163 14.48 -6.23 -6.25
C ASN A 163 14.24 -5.12 -5.24
N ASN A 164 15.10 -4.10 -5.22
CA ASN A 164 14.93 -2.95 -4.35
C ASN A 164 13.71 -2.11 -4.76
N LEU A 165 13.39 -1.98 -6.04
CA LEU A 165 12.14 -1.34 -6.49
C LEU A 165 10.93 -2.07 -5.92
N LEU A 166 10.85 -3.38 -6.14
CA LEU A 166 9.75 -4.22 -5.63
C LEU A 166 9.58 -4.09 -4.11
N VAL A 167 10.67 -4.26 -3.35
CA VAL A 167 10.65 -4.16 -1.89
C VAL A 167 10.22 -2.77 -1.42
N ASN A 168 10.68 -1.69 -2.08
CA ASN A 168 10.29 -0.34 -1.71
C ASN A 168 8.81 -0.06 -2.00
N VAL A 169 8.29 -0.46 -3.17
CA VAL A 169 6.87 -0.31 -3.51
C VAL A 169 6.00 -1.09 -2.52
N MET A 170 6.38 -2.33 -2.20
CA MET A 170 5.71 -3.16 -1.19
C MET A 170 5.67 -2.49 0.18
N ASN A 171 6.83 -2.04 0.67
CA ASN A 171 6.94 -1.38 1.97
C ASN A 171 6.07 -0.13 2.05
N LEU A 172 6.11 0.71 1.02
CA LEU A 172 5.35 1.96 0.99
C LEU A 172 3.85 1.71 0.87
N PHE A 173 3.45 0.73 0.05
CA PHE A 173 2.05 0.36 -0.11
C PHE A 173 1.48 -0.20 1.20
N PHE A 174 2.16 -1.16 1.82
CA PHE A 174 1.73 -1.76 3.08
C PHE A 174 1.67 -0.73 4.21
N ALA A 175 2.71 0.11 4.33
CA ALA A 175 2.77 1.15 5.36
C ALA A 175 1.69 2.21 5.19
N GLY A 176 1.41 2.66 3.95
CA GLY A 176 0.40 3.68 3.68
C GLY A 176 -1.02 3.20 3.93
N THR A 177 -1.32 1.98 3.44
CA THR A 177 -2.65 1.38 3.45
C THR A 177 -3.12 0.95 4.85
N GLU A 178 -2.39 0.03 5.48
CA GLU A 178 -2.90 -0.65 6.68
C GLU A 178 -2.92 0.28 7.90
N THR A 179 -1.89 1.11 8.06
CA THR A 179 -1.77 1.98 9.24
C THR A 179 -2.87 3.06 9.25
N SER A 180 -3.08 3.74 8.13
CA SER A 180 -4.10 4.79 8.04
C SER A 180 -5.52 4.20 8.02
N GLY A 181 -5.74 3.08 7.32
CA GLY A 181 -7.03 2.39 7.31
C GLY A 181 -7.45 1.91 8.71
N THR A 182 -6.51 1.31 9.45
CA THR A 182 -6.72 0.92 10.85
C THR A 182 -6.98 2.13 11.73
N THR A 183 -6.20 3.21 11.58
CA THR A 183 -6.38 4.45 12.37
C THR A 183 -7.76 5.08 12.14
N LEU A 184 -8.22 5.16 10.89
CA LEU A 184 -9.56 5.67 10.57
C LEU A 184 -10.66 4.78 11.15
N THR A 185 -10.50 3.47 11.07
CA THR A 185 -11.44 2.50 11.66
C THR A 185 -11.58 2.69 13.16
N TYR A 186 -10.45 2.80 13.88
CA TYR A 186 -10.45 3.10 15.31
C TYR A 186 -11.01 4.49 15.61
N SER A 187 -10.72 5.49 14.78
CA SER A 187 -11.23 6.85 14.96
C SER A 187 -12.76 6.88 14.89
N LEU A 188 -13.36 6.19 13.92
CA LEU A 188 -14.82 6.06 13.83
C LEU A 188 -15.39 5.32 15.04
N LEU A 189 -14.76 4.22 15.48
CA LEU A 189 -15.20 3.48 16.67
C LEU A 189 -15.19 4.36 17.93
N ILE A 190 -14.16 5.20 18.08
CA ILE A 190 -14.05 6.15 19.19
C ILE A 190 -15.14 7.21 19.11
N LEU A 191 -15.40 7.79 17.94
CA LEU A 191 -16.47 8.78 17.74
C LEU A 191 -17.86 8.20 18.01
N LEU A 192 -18.09 6.93 17.70
CA LEU A 192 -19.33 6.23 18.05
C LEU A 192 -19.48 6.00 19.56
N LYS A 193 -18.36 5.78 20.26
CA LYS A 193 -18.36 5.58 21.72
C LYS A 193 -18.53 6.87 22.51
N TYR A 194 -18.06 8.00 21.99
CA TYR A 194 -18.11 9.31 22.65
C TYR A 194 -18.86 10.34 21.78
N PRO A 195 -20.21 10.31 21.74
CA PRO A 195 -21.00 11.19 20.89
C PRO A 195 -20.81 12.68 21.16
N ASP A 196 -20.43 13.07 22.39
CA ASP A 196 -20.19 14.47 22.77
C ASP A 196 -18.94 15.09 22.10
N VAL A 197 -18.08 14.24 21.52
CA VAL A 197 -16.87 14.66 20.78
C VAL A 197 -17.18 14.86 19.28
N ARG A 198 -18.32 14.36 18.80
CA ARG A 198 -18.72 14.41 17.39
C ARG A 198 -19.10 15.81 16.92
#